data_AF-A0A6J1N773-F1
#
_entry.id   AF-A0A6J1N773-F1
#
_cell.length_a   1.000
_cell.length_b   1.000
_cell.length_c   1.000
_cell.angle_alpha   90.00
_cell.angle_beta   90.00
_cell.angle_gamma   90.00
#
_symmetry.space_group_name_H-M   'P 1'
#
loop_
_entity.id
_entity.type
_entity.pdbx_description
1 polymer ?
#
loop_
_entity_poly.entity_id
_entity_poly.type
_entity_poly.pdbx_seq_one_letter_code
_entity_poly.pdbx_strand_id
1 'polypeptide(L)'
;MDLNIMDKLRILKIDTELRPQIKMKSMSRYYFMTSTNPGEQFFVFASTAAWLIRKTGKEFEQPNEEDDPNSVIASILDILREKDITVDFSSYKLKQGCGDQVCYILNVLADEALKNENFEWQKPVVNIPDTEESVDDLDQVEDETEIILDKVEEEMGIYSEESEGEAYGSAEEKEPNDLGNRVHDSEAWKLELERVAPALRLKIAADGRDWRARHAQIRTYRDELFDRFKTTGTQLNKLHNNISSVMDKIAARENILNEQFEPLVREYGTLLDELNKVTNEYKEVSVGVTERQEMLNELTTKVENIKQRTESKGSSMNDNSPLVTAKKGVETLKKDIQELDFQIIILLWLLISKENPKSNNYLVSAESRMVNTEAY
;
A
#
# COMPACT_ATOMS: atom_id res chain seq x y z
N MET A 1 -6.12 54.19 -21.79
CA MET A 1 -6.26 54.21 -20.32
C MET A 1 -7.49 53.37 -20.02
N ASP A 2 -7.31 52.14 -19.54
CA ASP A 2 -8.39 51.16 -19.45
C ASP A 2 -9.25 51.43 -18.22
N LEU A 3 -10.13 52.43 -18.32
CA LEU A 3 -11.13 52.70 -17.29
C LEU A 3 -12.16 51.57 -17.28
N ASN A 4 -12.53 51.14 -16.07
CA ASN A 4 -13.64 50.21 -15.87
C ASN A 4 -14.95 50.86 -16.36
N ILE A 5 -15.87 50.07 -16.89
CA ILE A 5 -17.19 50.54 -17.37
C ILE A 5 -17.89 51.43 -16.34
N MET A 6 -17.91 51.05 -15.07
CA MET A 6 -18.57 51.84 -14.03
C MET A 6 -17.88 53.18 -13.77
N ASP A 7 -16.56 53.25 -13.98
CA ASP A 7 -15.82 54.50 -13.83
C ASP A 7 -16.11 55.43 -15.02
N LYS A 8 -16.21 54.89 -16.25
CA LYS A 8 -16.65 55.65 -17.45
C LYS A 8 -18.07 56.18 -17.30
N LEU A 9 -19.01 55.36 -16.84
CA LEU A 9 -20.40 55.78 -16.61
C LEU A 9 -20.50 56.87 -15.52
N ARG A 10 -19.66 56.81 -14.48
CA ARG A 10 -19.60 57.85 -13.44
C ARG A 10 -19.04 59.17 -13.97
N ILE A 11 -18.02 59.13 -14.83
CA ILE A 11 -17.49 60.33 -15.50
C ILE A 11 -18.60 61.01 -16.33
N LEU A 12 -19.40 60.22 -17.04
CA LEU A 12 -20.56 60.70 -17.80
C LEU A 12 -21.76 61.12 -16.92
N LYS A 13 -21.59 61.15 -15.59
CA LYS A 13 -22.60 61.59 -14.61
C LYS A 13 -23.92 60.79 -14.63
N ILE A 14 -23.82 59.47 -14.82
CA ILE A 14 -24.98 58.54 -14.77
C ILE A 14 -25.80 58.68 -13.47
N ASP A 15 -25.13 59.03 -12.37
CA ASP A 15 -25.70 59.15 -11.03
C ASP A 15 -26.63 60.36 -10.87
N THR A 16 -26.44 61.41 -11.68
CA THR A 16 -27.24 62.64 -11.62
C THR A 16 -28.26 62.72 -12.74
N GLU A 17 -27.93 62.20 -13.92
CA GLU A 17 -28.80 62.34 -15.10
C GLU A 17 -29.79 61.17 -15.24
N LEU A 18 -29.30 59.93 -15.21
CA LEU A 18 -30.13 58.76 -15.48
C LEU A 18 -30.77 58.19 -14.22
N ARG A 19 -30.00 58.06 -13.13
CA ARG A 19 -30.44 57.41 -11.88
C ARG A 19 -31.74 57.99 -11.30
N PRO A 20 -31.97 59.32 -11.26
CA PRO A 20 -33.23 59.88 -10.76
C PRO A 20 -34.42 59.55 -11.66
N GLN A 21 -34.22 59.42 -12.98
CA GLN A 21 -35.26 59.08 -13.95
C GLN A 21 -35.74 57.64 -13.79
N ILE A 22 -34.80 56.71 -13.54
CA ILE A 22 -35.09 55.28 -13.35
C ILE A 22 -35.36 54.89 -11.89
N LYS A 23 -35.40 55.85 -10.95
CA LYS A 23 -35.64 55.65 -9.50
C LYS A 23 -34.80 54.54 -8.86
N MET A 24 -33.58 54.34 -9.35
CA MET A 24 -32.73 53.22 -8.94
C MET A 24 -31.78 53.59 -7.80
N LYS A 25 -31.46 52.63 -6.94
CA LYS A 25 -30.42 52.76 -5.90
C LYS A 25 -29.02 52.89 -6.52
N SER A 26 -28.06 53.38 -5.74
CA SER A 26 -26.67 53.51 -6.18
C SER A 26 -26.07 52.17 -6.62
N MET A 27 -25.44 52.17 -7.80
CA MET A 27 -24.85 50.98 -8.39
C MET A 27 -23.43 50.74 -7.86
N SER A 28 -23.16 49.51 -7.44
CA SER A 28 -21.81 49.03 -7.09
C SER A 28 -20.93 48.94 -8.34
N ARG A 29 -19.61 48.98 -8.17
CA ARG A 29 -18.63 48.78 -9.26
C ARG A 29 -18.86 47.47 -10.04
N TYR A 30 -19.44 46.47 -9.39
CA TYR A 30 -19.65 45.13 -9.97
C TYR A 30 -21.09 44.90 -10.45
N TYR A 31 -21.92 45.95 -10.53
CA TYR A 31 -23.36 45.80 -10.76
C TYR A 31 -23.72 45.05 -12.05
N PHE A 32 -23.05 45.34 -13.17
CA PHE A 32 -23.26 44.64 -14.45
C PHE A 32 -22.46 43.34 -14.58
N MET A 33 -21.55 43.05 -13.63
CA MET A 33 -20.72 41.83 -13.64
C MET A 33 -21.37 40.67 -12.90
N THR A 34 -22.11 40.94 -11.82
CA THR A 34 -22.73 39.92 -10.98
C THR A 34 -24.24 39.91 -11.15
N SER A 35 -24.82 38.73 -11.37
CA SER A 35 -26.28 38.56 -11.40
C SER A 35 -26.90 38.88 -10.05
N THR A 36 -27.82 39.83 -10.02
CA THR A 36 -28.61 40.18 -8.82
C THR A 36 -30.08 39.88 -9.08
N ASN A 37 -30.69 40.62 -10.02
CA ASN A 37 -32.08 40.45 -10.44
C ASN A 37 -32.16 40.62 -11.97
N PRO A 38 -32.31 39.54 -12.75
CA PRO A 38 -32.21 39.60 -14.20
C PRO A 38 -33.20 40.56 -14.89
N GLY A 39 -34.43 40.69 -14.38
CA GLY A 39 -35.45 41.57 -14.96
C GLY A 39 -35.11 43.05 -14.75
N GLU A 40 -34.78 43.40 -13.51
CA GLU A 40 -34.34 44.76 -13.15
C GLU A 40 -33.01 45.11 -13.83
N GLN A 41 -32.05 44.18 -13.85
CA GLN A 41 -30.75 44.38 -14.51
C GLN A 41 -30.89 44.58 -16.02
N PHE A 42 -31.83 43.88 -16.67
CA PHE A 42 -32.10 44.10 -18.08
C PHE A 42 -32.68 45.48 -18.35
N PHE A 43 -33.67 45.91 -17.55
CA PHE A 43 -34.23 47.26 -17.64
C PHE A 43 -33.17 48.36 -17.43
N VAL A 44 -32.28 48.16 -16.45
CA VAL A 44 -31.18 49.09 -16.16
C VAL A 44 -30.15 49.10 -17.29
N PHE A 45 -29.80 47.93 -17.84
CA PHE A 45 -28.93 47.83 -19.02
C PHE A 45 -29.54 48.57 -20.22
N ALA A 46 -30.80 48.28 -20.55
CA ALA A 46 -31.51 48.89 -21.66
C ALA A 46 -31.62 50.41 -21.50
N SER A 47 -31.97 50.88 -20.30
CA SER A 47 -32.04 52.31 -19.97
C SER A 47 -30.67 53.00 -20.04
N THR A 48 -29.61 52.31 -19.61
CA THR A 48 -28.23 52.84 -19.67
C THR A 48 -27.75 52.92 -21.11
N ALA A 49 -27.97 51.89 -21.92
CA ALA A 49 -27.64 51.90 -23.34
C ALA A 49 -28.41 53.02 -24.08
N ALA A 50 -29.71 53.14 -23.84
CA ALA A 50 -30.56 54.21 -24.38
C ALA A 50 -30.05 55.62 -24.02
N TRP A 51 -29.59 55.82 -22.79
CA TRP A 51 -29.05 57.10 -22.33
C TRP A 51 -27.69 57.42 -22.96
N LEU A 52 -26.80 56.42 -23.07
CA LEU A 52 -25.52 56.60 -23.76
C LEU A 52 -25.73 56.94 -25.24
N ILE A 53 -26.66 56.26 -25.92
CA ILE A 53 -27.02 56.55 -27.31
C ILE A 53 -27.52 58.00 -27.45
N ARG A 54 -28.38 58.46 -26.53
CA ARG A 54 -28.83 59.87 -26.51
C ARG A 54 -27.69 60.86 -26.34
N LYS A 55 -26.70 60.56 -25.49
CA LYS A 55 -25.49 61.39 -25.32
C LYS A 55 -24.60 61.45 -26.58
N THR A 56 -24.69 60.46 -27.46
CA THR A 56 -24.02 60.52 -28.78
C THR A 56 -24.77 61.36 -29.83
N GLY A 57 -25.88 62.01 -29.45
CA GLY A 57 -26.66 62.91 -30.32
C GLY A 57 -27.76 62.24 -31.15
N LYS A 58 -28.09 60.96 -30.88
CA LYS A 58 -29.18 60.24 -31.56
C LYS A 58 -30.44 60.19 -30.70
N GLU A 59 -31.60 60.32 -31.33
CA GLU A 59 -32.87 60.11 -30.64
C GLU A 59 -33.10 58.61 -30.39
N PHE A 60 -33.33 58.25 -29.13
CA PHE A 60 -33.68 56.90 -28.72
C PHE A 60 -34.73 56.98 -27.62
N GLU A 61 -35.85 56.29 -27.81
CA GLU A 61 -36.93 56.26 -26.81
C GLU A 61 -36.47 55.52 -25.56
N GLN A 62 -36.79 56.06 -24.39
CA GLN A 62 -36.42 55.42 -23.13
C GLN A 62 -37.24 54.14 -22.94
N PRO A 63 -36.59 52.95 -22.83
CA PRO A 63 -37.30 51.70 -22.64
C PRO A 63 -38.06 51.70 -21.32
N ASN A 64 -39.25 51.09 -21.31
CA ASN A 64 -40.06 50.82 -20.12
C ASN A 64 -39.85 49.37 -19.63
N GLU A 65 -40.22 49.07 -18.37
CA GLU A 65 -40.09 47.73 -17.78
C GLU A 65 -40.98 46.67 -18.48
N GLU A 66 -42.03 47.10 -19.18
CA GLU A 66 -42.99 46.24 -19.88
C GLU A 66 -42.66 46.01 -21.36
N ASP A 67 -41.62 46.67 -21.88
CA ASP A 67 -41.25 46.55 -23.29
C ASP A 67 -40.62 45.18 -23.59
N ASP A 68 -40.89 44.63 -24.79
CA ASP A 68 -40.33 43.34 -25.18
C ASP A 68 -38.78 43.38 -25.25
N PRO A 69 -38.07 42.56 -24.45
CA PRO A 69 -36.61 42.57 -24.39
C PRO A 69 -35.94 42.35 -25.74
N ASN A 70 -36.53 41.54 -26.62
CA ASN A 70 -35.93 41.28 -27.94
C ASN A 70 -35.99 42.51 -28.84
N SER A 71 -37.11 43.23 -28.81
CA SER A 71 -37.33 44.43 -29.60
C SER A 71 -36.36 45.55 -29.19
N VAL A 72 -36.18 45.76 -27.88
CA VAL A 72 -35.21 46.76 -27.36
C VAL A 72 -33.76 46.38 -27.69
N ILE A 73 -33.40 45.10 -27.55
CA ILE A 73 -32.07 44.60 -27.94
C ILE A 73 -31.83 44.81 -29.44
N ALA A 74 -32.82 44.52 -30.30
CA ALA A 74 -32.71 44.72 -31.74
C ALA A 74 -32.45 46.19 -32.09
N SER A 75 -33.20 47.12 -31.49
CA SER A 75 -33.00 48.57 -31.68
C SER A 75 -31.61 49.05 -31.24
N ILE A 76 -31.09 48.53 -30.11
CA ILE A 76 -29.73 48.85 -29.65
C ILE A 76 -28.68 48.29 -30.63
N LEU A 77 -28.87 47.06 -31.11
CA LEU A 77 -27.95 46.42 -32.06
C LEU A 77 -27.93 47.10 -33.44
N ASP A 78 -29.06 47.61 -33.91
CA ASP A 78 -29.13 48.35 -35.18
C ASP A 78 -28.33 49.66 -35.10
N ILE A 79 -28.36 50.35 -33.96
CA ILE A 79 -27.57 51.57 -33.74
C ILE A 79 -26.08 51.28 -33.63
N LEU A 80 -25.71 50.15 -33.02
CA LEU A 80 -24.33 49.68 -32.98
C LEU A 80 -23.81 49.31 -34.38
N ARG A 81 -24.65 48.70 -35.22
CA ARG A 81 -24.33 48.38 -36.61
C ARG A 81 -24.12 49.64 -37.46
N GLU A 82 -24.93 50.68 -37.24
CA GLU A 82 -24.76 51.97 -37.91
C GLU A 82 -23.44 52.67 -37.54
N LYS A 83 -22.89 52.35 -36.37
CA LYS A 83 -21.60 52.84 -35.87
C LYS A 83 -20.41 51.92 -36.23
N ASP A 84 -20.63 50.96 -37.13
CA ASP A 84 -19.64 49.99 -37.62
C ASP A 84 -19.01 49.10 -36.51
N ILE A 85 -19.76 48.86 -35.43
CA ILE A 85 -19.33 47.96 -34.34
C ILE A 85 -19.91 46.57 -34.61
N THR A 86 -19.04 45.60 -34.91
CA THR A 86 -19.45 44.21 -35.15
C THR A 86 -19.77 43.50 -33.84
N VAL A 87 -21.02 43.09 -33.68
CA VAL A 87 -21.49 42.36 -32.50
C VAL A 87 -21.75 40.89 -32.87
N ASP A 88 -20.87 39.98 -32.47
CA ASP A 88 -21.00 38.52 -32.71
C ASP A 88 -21.33 37.76 -31.41
N PHE A 89 -22.51 38.01 -30.85
CA PHE A 89 -23.03 37.21 -29.74
C PHE A 89 -24.55 37.09 -29.76
N SER A 90 -25.06 35.97 -29.23
CA SER A 90 -26.49 35.66 -29.19
C SER A 90 -27.27 36.65 -28.32
N SER A 91 -28.38 37.17 -28.84
CA SER A 91 -29.31 38.08 -28.16
C SER A 91 -29.86 37.50 -26.84
N TYR A 92 -29.82 36.18 -26.65
CA TYR A 92 -30.19 35.53 -25.39
C TYR A 92 -29.29 35.96 -24.21
N LYS A 93 -27.99 36.18 -24.46
CA LYS A 93 -27.05 36.56 -23.39
C LYS A 93 -27.26 37.99 -22.89
N LEU A 94 -27.78 38.87 -23.75
CA LEU A 94 -28.12 40.25 -23.38
C LEU A 94 -29.37 40.35 -22.50
N LYS A 95 -30.30 39.39 -22.61
CA LYS A 95 -31.53 39.37 -21.80
C LYS A 95 -31.28 39.20 -20.30
N GLN A 96 -30.11 38.69 -19.92
CA GLN A 96 -29.75 38.51 -18.51
C GLN A 96 -29.41 39.84 -17.83
N GLY A 97 -29.15 40.92 -18.60
CA GLY A 97 -28.85 42.25 -18.06
C GLY A 97 -27.51 42.36 -17.31
N CYS A 98 -26.75 41.26 -17.24
CA CYS A 98 -25.44 41.17 -16.62
C CYS A 98 -24.53 40.22 -17.42
N GLY A 99 -23.23 40.46 -17.37
CA GLY A 99 -22.22 39.62 -18.00
C GLY A 99 -21.33 40.36 -18.98
N ASP A 100 -20.36 39.64 -19.54
CA ASP A 100 -19.29 40.20 -20.36
C ASP A 100 -19.81 40.88 -21.63
N GLN A 101 -20.83 40.30 -22.29
CA GLN A 101 -21.45 40.90 -23.49
C GLN A 101 -22.15 42.23 -23.18
N VAL A 102 -22.80 42.32 -22.02
CA VAL A 102 -23.51 43.52 -21.56
C VAL A 102 -22.50 44.62 -21.23
N CYS A 103 -21.45 44.28 -20.49
CA CYS A 103 -20.35 45.19 -20.18
C CYS A 103 -19.65 45.69 -21.45
N TYR A 104 -19.42 44.81 -22.44
CA TYR A 104 -18.80 45.18 -23.70
C TYR A 104 -19.62 46.23 -24.46
N ILE A 105 -20.94 46.02 -24.64
CA ILE A 105 -21.82 47.00 -25.31
C ILE A 105 -21.78 48.34 -24.59
N LEU A 106 -21.97 48.33 -23.27
CA LEU A 106 -21.98 49.57 -22.48
C LEU A 106 -20.62 50.28 -22.55
N ASN A 107 -19.51 49.54 -22.60
CA ASN A 107 -18.17 50.10 -22.69
C ASN A 107 -17.91 50.78 -24.02
N VAL A 108 -18.31 50.16 -25.13
CA VAL A 108 -18.17 50.77 -26.45
C VAL A 108 -19.06 52.00 -26.58
N LEU A 109 -20.32 51.93 -26.12
CA LEU A 109 -21.22 53.08 -26.12
C LEU A 109 -20.72 54.21 -25.21
N ALA A 110 -20.13 53.88 -24.05
CA ALA A 110 -19.56 54.87 -23.14
C ALA A 110 -18.31 55.53 -23.73
N ASP A 111 -17.46 54.79 -24.45
CA ASP A 111 -16.29 55.34 -25.15
C ASP A 111 -16.71 56.29 -26.27
N GLU A 112 -17.74 55.95 -27.03
CA GLU A 112 -18.31 56.84 -28.05
C GLU A 112 -18.95 58.09 -27.44
N ALA A 113 -19.66 57.95 -26.31
CA ALA A 113 -20.23 59.09 -25.59
C ALA A 113 -19.12 60.03 -25.04
N LEU A 114 -18.05 59.47 -24.46
CA LEU A 114 -16.92 60.24 -23.94
C LEU A 114 -16.14 60.97 -25.04
N LYS A 115 -15.98 60.35 -26.22
CA LYS A 115 -15.39 61.02 -27.40
C LYS A 115 -16.23 62.21 -27.84
N ASN A 116 -17.56 62.09 -27.84
CA ASN A 116 -18.46 63.17 -28.25
C ASN A 116 -18.50 64.32 -27.23
N GLU A 117 -18.29 64.03 -25.94
CA GLU A 117 -18.21 65.04 -24.87
C GLU A 117 -16.83 65.73 -24.75
N ASN A 118 -15.81 65.35 -25.54
CA ASN A 118 -14.43 65.90 -25.52
C ASN A 118 -13.83 65.96 -24.09
N PHE A 119 -13.93 64.86 -23.33
CA PHE A 119 -13.47 64.84 -21.95
C PHE A 119 -11.94 64.85 -21.82
N GLU A 120 -11.39 65.81 -21.05
CA GLU A 120 -9.97 65.89 -20.68
C GLU A 120 -9.75 65.85 -19.16
N TRP A 121 -8.75 65.09 -18.70
CA TRP A 121 -8.34 65.04 -17.30
C TRP A 121 -7.60 66.31 -16.90
N GLN A 122 -8.19 67.10 -16.01
CA GLN A 122 -7.55 68.32 -15.51
C GLN A 122 -6.68 68.02 -14.29
N LYS A 123 -5.47 68.63 -14.24
CA LYS A 123 -4.55 68.50 -13.11
C LYS A 123 -5.15 69.15 -11.86
N PRO A 124 -5.08 68.51 -10.68
CA PRO A 124 -5.56 69.11 -9.43
C PRO A 124 -4.72 70.35 -9.10
N VAL A 125 -5.36 71.50 -8.92
CA VAL A 125 -4.70 72.70 -8.37
C VAL A 125 -4.96 72.70 -6.86
N VAL A 126 -3.93 72.36 -6.08
CA VAL A 126 -3.97 72.47 -4.62
C VAL A 126 -3.72 73.92 -4.27
N ASN A 127 -4.78 74.67 -3.97
CA ASN A 127 -4.64 75.92 -3.23
C ASN A 127 -4.44 75.54 -1.76
N ILE A 128 -3.19 75.40 -1.34
CA ILE A 128 -2.84 75.37 0.08
C ILE A 128 -3.06 76.80 0.58
N PRO A 129 -4.04 77.07 1.45
CA PRO A 129 -4.10 78.35 2.13
C PRO A 129 -2.94 78.37 3.11
N ASP A 130 -1.99 79.29 2.92
CA ASP A 130 -1.00 79.63 3.93
C ASP A 130 -1.75 80.16 5.15
N THR A 131 -2.04 79.27 6.11
CA THR A 131 -2.47 79.67 7.45
C THR A 131 -1.32 79.38 8.39
N GLU A 132 -0.50 80.41 8.58
CA GLU A 132 0.28 80.61 9.79
C GLU A 132 -0.63 80.40 11.01
N GLU A 133 -0.37 79.37 11.83
CA GLU A 133 -0.47 79.44 13.30
C GLU A 133 -0.14 78.08 13.94
N SER A 134 0.61 78.16 15.06
CA SER A 134 0.98 77.11 16.02
C SER A 134 2.15 76.17 15.68
N VAL A 135 3.34 76.76 15.58
CA VAL A 135 4.57 76.13 16.10
C VAL A 135 4.57 76.24 17.63
N ASP A 136 3.90 75.31 18.31
CA ASP A 136 4.26 74.87 19.67
C ASP A 136 3.42 73.64 20.03
N ASP A 137 3.99 72.46 19.78
CA ASP A 137 3.81 71.24 20.59
C ASP A 137 4.73 70.17 20.01
N LEU A 138 6.02 70.39 20.23
CA LEU A 138 7.02 69.32 20.25
C LEU A 138 6.79 68.50 21.52
N ASP A 139 6.16 67.33 21.40
CA ASP A 139 6.48 66.24 22.31
C ASP A 139 6.35 64.86 21.64
N GLN A 140 7.53 64.32 21.32
CA GLN A 140 7.95 62.91 21.41
C GLN A 140 6.92 61.81 21.12
N VAL A 141 7.14 61.10 20.01
CA VAL A 141 7.49 59.68 20.03
C VAL A 141 8.35 59.35 18.80
N GLU A 142 9.64 59.14 19.03
CA GLU A 142 10.48 58.18 18.30
C GLU A 142 9.76 56.80 18.36
N ASP A 143 9.78 55.89 17.40
CA ASP A 143 10.92 55.43 16.61
C ASP A 143 10.44 54.43 15.52
N GLU A 144 11.36 54.06 14.62
CA GLU A 144 11.36 52.88 13.74
C GLU A 144 10.61 52.94 12.40
N THR A 145 11.16 53.66 11.42
CA THR A 145 11.42 53.13 10.05
C THR A 145 12.30 54.12 9.27
N GLU A 146 13.57 54.24 9.65
CA GLU A 146 14.58 54.89 8.80
C GLU A 146 14.81 54.07 7.52
N ILE A 147 14.41 54.63 6.38
CA ILE A 147 14.87 54.20 5.06
C ILE A 147 16.11 55.03 4.74
N ILE A 148 17.28 54.38 4.74
CA ILE A 148 18.58 54.97 4.42
C ILE A 148 18.57 55.46 2.96
N LEU A 149 18.65 56.78 2.78
CA LEU A 149 18.56 57.50 1.49
C LEU A 149 19.75 57.28 0.54
N ASP A 150 20.87 56.75 1.03
CA ASP A 150 22.11 56.56 0.24
C ASP A 150 22.02 55.46 -0.85
N LYS A 151 20.90 54.74 -0.95
CA LYS A 151 20.66 53.72 -2.00
C LYS A 151 19.61 54.12 -3.04
N VAL A 152 19.01 55.31 -2.93
CA VAL A 152 18.07 55.84 -3.94
C VAL A 152 18.75 56.84 -4.88
N GLU A 153 19.91 57.40 -4.51
CA GLU A 153 20.71 58.24 -5.41
C GLU A 153 21.35 57.49 -6.58
N GLU A 154 21.48 56.16 -6.51
CA GLU A 154 22.13 55.35 -7.56
C GLU A 154 21.14 54.86 -8.65
N GLU A 155 19.83 55.05 -8.48
CA GLU A 155 18.79 54.58 -9.44
C GLU A 155 18.00 55.73 -10.11
N MET A 156 18.32 57.00 -9.82
CA MET A 156 17.66 58.17 -10.45
C MET A 156 18.52 58.89 -11.51
N GLY A 157 19.69 58.34 -11.84
CA GLY A 157 20.65 58.92 -12.80
C GLY A 157 20.39 58.61 -14.29
N ILE A 158 19.20 58.13 -14.68
CA ILE A 158 18.93 57.67 -16.07
C ILE A 158 17.90 58.56 -16.80
N TYR A 159 17.42 59.65 -16.21
CA TYR A 159 16.55 60.60 -16.91
C TYR A 159 17.01 62.05 -16.73
N SER A 160 18.20 62.35 -17.24
CA SER A 160 18.64 63.73 -17.48
C SER A 160 19.67 63.76 -18.62
N GLU A 161 19.19 63.68 -19.86
CA GLU A 161 19.96 64.14 -21.01
C GLU A 161 19.03 64.87 -21.99
N GLU A 162 19.43 66.10 -22.30
CA GLU A 162 19.03 66.96 -23.43
C GLU A 162 17.62 67.59 -23.45
N SER A 163 17.57 68.88 -23.07
CA SER A 163 17.13 69.93 -24.00
C SER A 163 17.42 71.31 -23.39
N GLU A 164 18.62 71.84 -23.62
CA GLU A 164 18.88 73.29 -23.51
C GLU A 164 18.21 74.02 -24.68
N GLY A 165 17.48 75.09 -24.38
CA GLY A 165 16.82 75.95 -25.34
C GLY A 165 16.37 77.25 -24.68
N GLU A 166 17.26 78.25 -24.74
CA GLU A 166 17.16 79.61 -24.23
C GLU A 166 15.89 80.37 -24.67
N ALA A 167 15.37 81.25 -23.80
CA ALA A 167 15.23 82.70 -24.05
C ALA A 167 14.06 83.34 -23.27
N TYR A 168 14.41 84.36 -22.49
CA TYR A 168 13.55 85.35 -21.87
C TYR A 168 12.66 86.10 -22.89
N GLY A 169 11.40 86.36 -22.53
CA GLY A 169 10.52 87.28 -23.24
C GLY A 169 9.30 87.68 -22.40
N SER A 170 9.22 88.97 -22.07
CA SER A 170 8.22 89.62 -21.20
C SER A 170 6.76 89.53 -21.66
N ALA A 171 5.88 89.53 -20.64
CA ALA A 171 4.59 90.22 -20.53
C ALA A 171 3.57 90.09 -21.67
N GLU A 172 2.44 89.44 -21.37
CA GLU A 172 1.13 89.96 -21.73
C GLU A 172 0.05 89.33 -20.83
N GLU A 173 -0.59 90.20 -20.05
CA GLU A 173 -1.80 89.92 -19.26
C GLU A 173 -2.94 89.50 -20.20
N LYS A 174 -3.50 88.31 -19.98
CA LYS A 174 -4.85 87.96 -20.44
C LYS A 174 -5.66 87.50 -19.26
N GLU A 175 -6.69 88.29 -18.95
CA GLU A 175 -7.72 88.01 -17.97
C GLU A 175 -8.30 86.59 -18.15
N PRO A 176 -8.57 85.83 -17.08
CA PRO A 176 -9.27 84.57 -17.16
C PRO A 176 -10.79 84.83 -17.02
N ASN A 177 -11.46 85.06 -18.15
CA ASN A 177 -12.92 84.88 -18.24
C ASN A 177 -13.18 83.45 -18.72
N ASP A 178 -13.39 82.50 -17.79
CA ASP A 178 -14.55 81.59 -17.79
C ASP A 178 -14.56 80.71 -16.52
N LEU A 179 -15.06 81.26 -15.42
CA LEU A 179 -15.32 80.57 -14.15
C LEU A 179 -16.66 79.81 -14.19
N GLY A 180 -16.92 79.08 -15.28
CA GLY A 180 -18.22 78.42 -15.52
C GLY A 180 -18.32 76.94 -15.14
N ASN A 181 -17.21 76.24 -14.91
CA ASN A 181 -17.24 74.78 -14.67
C ASN A 181 -16.11 74.26 -13.77
N ARG A 182 -15.69 75.08 -12.82
CA ARG A 182 -14.71 74.68 -11.81
C ARG A 182 -15.43 74.01 -10.65
N VAL A 183 -15.37 72.67 -10.58
CA VAL A 183 -15.63 71.94 -9.34
C VAL A 183 -14.45 72.22 -8.41
N HIS A 184 -14.39 73.44 -7.88
CA HIS A 184 -13.30 73.94 -7.04
C HIS A 184 -13.81 74.61 -5.78
N ASP A 185 -14.87 74.06 -5.21
CA ASP A 185 -15.28 74.43 -3.87
C ASP A 185 -14.94 73.28 -2.91
N SER A 186 -14.27 73.59 -1.80
CA SER A 186 -14.01 72.63 -0.72
C SER A 186 -15.33 72.03 -0.24
N GLU A 187 -16.40 72.83 -0.27
CA GLU A 187 -17.77 72.40 0.01
C GLU A 187 -18.31 71.42 -1.06
N ALA A 188 -18.07 71.67 -2.35
CA ALA A 188 -18.48 70.75 -3.42
C ALA A 188 -17.73 69.41 -3.34
N TRP A 189 -16.45 69.44 -2.96
CA TRP A 189 -15.67 68.22 -2.76
C TRP A 189 -16.12 67.44 -1.52
N LYS A 190 -16.45 68.15 -0.43
CA LYS A 190 -17.02 67.55 0.77
C LYS A 190 -18.40 66.93 0.49
N LEU A 191 -19.25 67.60 -0.29
CA LEU A 191 -20.54 67.06 -0.72
C LEU A 191 -20.36 65.82 -1.61
N GLU A 192 -19.36 65.81 -2.49
CA GLU A 192 -19.03 64.64 -3.30
C GLU A 192 -18.50 63.47 -2.44
N LEU A 193 -17.73 63.78 -1.40
CA LEU A 193 -17.23 62.79 -0.44
C LEU A 193 -18.37 62.22 0.42
N GLU A 194 -19.31 63.06 0.86
CA GLU A 194 -20.54 62.63 1.54
C GLU A 194 -21.46 61.80 0.61
N ARG A 195 -21.50 62.12 -0.68
CA ARG A 195 -22.23 61.36 -1.70
C ARG A 195 -21.60 59.97 -1.94
N VAL A 196 -20.27 59.88 -1.93
CA VAL A 196 -19.52 58.64 -2.22
C VAL A 196 -19.30 57.78 -0.96
N ALA A 197 -19.33 58.37 0.25
CA ALA A 197 -19.16 57.65 1.51
C ALA A 197 -20.10 56.45 1.69
N PRO A 198 -21.41 56.52 1.36
CA PRO A 198 -22.30 55.35 1.37
C PRO A 198 -21.89 54.24 0.39
N ALA A 199 -21.29 54.60 -0.75
CA ALA A 199 -20.80 53.64 -1.75
C ALA A 199 -19.49 52.95 -1.32
N LEU A 200 -18.71 53.60 -0.46
CA LEU A 200 -17.51 53.04 0.16
C LEU A 200 -17.81 52.21 1.41
N ARG A 201 -19.00 52.40 2.00
CA ARG A 201 -19.48 51.66 3.18
C ARG A 201 -19.89 50.24 2.78
N LEU A 202 -18.90 49.45 2.40
CA LEU A 202 -19.02 48.02 2.15
C LEU A 202 -19.33 47.32 3.47
N LYS A 203 -20.62 47.10 3.73
CA LYS A 203 -21.05 46.10 4.71
C LYS A 203 -20.73 44.74 4.11
N ILE A 204 -19.50 44.26 4.33
CA ILE A 204 -19.17 42.85 4.12
C ILE A 204 -20.07 42.11 5.10
N ALA A 205 -21.22 41.63 4.62
CA ALA A 205 -22.03 40.70 5.39
C ALA A 205 -21.10 39.54 5.76
N ALA A 206 -21.13 39.11 7.01
CA ALA A 206 -20.42 37.93 7.47
C ALA A 206 -21.00 36.69 6.77
N ASP A 207 -20.67 36.53 5.49
CA ASP A 207 -21.01 35.36 4.71
C ASP A 207 -20.11 34.21 5.21
N GLY A 208 -20.61 32.98 5.24
CA GLY A 208 -19.85 31.76 5.62
C GLY A 208 -18.67 31.44 4.68
N ARG A 209 -18.37 32.36 3.77
CA ARG A 209 -17.19 32.45 2.91
C ARG A 209 -16.11 33.38 3.46
N ASP A 210 -16.26 33.92 4.66
CA ASP A 210 -15.19 34.65 5.33
C ASP A 210 -14.03 33.68 5.64
N TRP A 211 -12.94 33.88 4.91
CA TRP A 211 -11.72 33.09 5.08
C TRP A 211 -11.14 33.23 6.49
N ARG A 212 -11.44 34.34 7.20
CA ARG A 212 -11.01 34.53 8.60
C ARG A 212 -11.71 33.54 9.53
N ALA A 213 -13.02 33.33 9.36
CA ALA A 213 -13.78 32.35 10.13
C ALA A 213 -13.28 30.93 9.83
N ARG A 214 -13.01 30.60 8.55
CA ARG A 214 -12.43 29.30 8.16
C ARG A 214 -11.02 29.10 8.73
N HIS A 215 -10.19 30.13 8.71
CA HIS A 215 -8.85 30.07 9.26
C HIS A 215 -8.86 29.92 10.79
N ALA A 216 -9.78 30.58 11.49
CA ALA A 216 -10.00 30.35 12.91
C ALA A 216 -10.43 28.90 13.20
N GLN A 217 -11.36 28.36 12.41
CA GLN A 217 -11.78 26.94 12.51
C GLN A 217 -10.61 25.98 12.29
N ILE A 218 -9.73 26.24 11.31
CA ILE A 218 -8.54 25.41 11.07
C ILE A 218 -7.61 25.39 12.29
N ARG A 219 -7.42 26.53 12.97
CA ARG A 219 -6.64 26.60 14.21
C ARG A 219 -7.28 25.77 15.32
N THR A 220 -8.60 25.88 15.50
CA THR A 220 -9.32 25.07 16.48
C THR A 220 -9.18 23.57 16.19
N TYR A 221 -9.38 23.14 14.93
CA TYR A 221 -9.22 21.74 14.56
C TYR A 221 -7.79 21.23 14.72
N ARG A 222 -6.78 22.07 14.45
CA ARG A 222 -5.37 21.74 14.72
C ARG A 222 -5.16 21.46 16.21
N ASP A 223 -5.68 22.32 17.07
CA ASP A 223 -5.48 22.19 18.51
C ASP A 223 -6.22 20.96 19.05
N GLU A 224 -7.46 20.71 18.62
CA GLU A 224 -8.21 19.49 18.94
C GLU A 224 -7.51 18.22 18.43
N LEU A 225 -6.95 18.26 17.22
CA LEU A 225 -6.19 17.14 16.67
C LEU A 225 -4.93 16.87 17.49
N PHE A 226 -4.23 17.91 17.95
CA PHE A 226 -3.04 17.78 18.77
C PHE A 226 -3.38 17.17 20.14
N ASP A 227 -4.48 17.57 20.76
CA ASP A 227 -4.94 16.99 22.03
C ASP A 227 -5.35 15.52 21.89
N ARG A 228 -6.04 15.17 20.80
CA ARG A 228 -6.36 13.77 20.47
C ARG A 228 -5.08 12.97 20.23
N PHE A 229 -4.14 13.52 19.44
CA PHE A 229 -2.85 12.88 19.18
C PHE A 229 -2.06 12.64 20.46
N LYS A 230 -2.01 13.62 21.37
CA LYS A 230 -1.36 13.49 22.67
C LYS A 230 -2.02 12.39 23.51
N THR A 231 -3.35 12.40 23.59
CA THR A 231 -4.10 11.35 24.30
C THR A 231 -3.82 9.97 23.73
N THR A 232 -3.98 9.80 22.41
CA THR A 232 -3.73 8.52 21.73
C THR A 232 -2.28 8.09 21.86
N GLY A 233 -1.31 9.02 21.75
CA GLY A 233 0.10 8.74 21.96
C GLY A 233 0.40 8.22 23.36
N THR A 234 -0.21 8.81 24.40
CA THR A 234 -0.06 8.29 25.77
C THR A 234 -0.69 6.91 25.95
N GLN A 235 -1.85 6.65 25.33
CA GLN A 235 -2.50 5.34 25.37
C GLN A 235 -1.66 4.27 24.66
N LEU A 236 -1.12 4.59 23.48
CA LEU A 236 -0.25 3.71 22.72
C LEU A 236 1.04 3.41 23.47
N ASN A 237 1.66 4.42 24.10
CA ASN A 237 2.86 4.22 24.88
C ASN A 237 2.61 3.35 26.13
N LYS A 238 1.45 3.53 26.79
CA LYS A 238 1.03 2.63 27.89
C LYS A 238 0.86 1.19 27.40
N LEU A 239 0.23 0.99 26.24
CA LEU A 239 0.05 -0.33 25.64
C LEU A 239 1.41 -0.95 25.28
N HIS A 240 2.31 -0.19 24.67
CA HIS A 240 3.67 -0.62 24.36
C HIS A 240 4.41 -1.08 25.62
N ASN A 241 4.41 -0.26 26.69
CA ASN A 241 5.07 -0.60 27.95
C ASN A 241 4.46 -1.85 28.60
N ASN A 242 3.13 -2.00 28.53
CA ASN A 242 2.45 -3.20 29.04
C ASN A 242 2.85 -4.45 28.26
N ILE A 243 2.91 -4.38 26.93
CA ILE A 243 3.35 -5.49 26.09
C ILE A 243 4.80 -5.84 26.38
N SER A 244 5.70 -4.86 26.43
CA SER A 244 7.10 -5.09 26.77
C SER A 244 7.26 -5.75 28.14
N SER A 245 6.53 -5.27 29.17
CA SER A 245 6.54 -5.89 30.49
C SER A 245 6.02 -7.34 30.49
N VAL A 246 4.99 -7.64 29.70
CA VAL A 246 4.48 -9.02 29.57
C VAL A 246 5.48 -9.89 28.83
N MET A 247 6.14 -9.38 27.79
CA MET A 247 7.16 -10.08 27.03
C MET A 247 8.37 -10.42 27.91
N ASP A 248 8.84 -9.47 28.72
CA ASP A 248 9.91 -9.71 29.70
C ASP A 248 9.52 -10.77 30.74
N LYS A 249 8.25 -10.76 31.20
CA LYS A 249 7.73 -11.79 32.12
C LYS A 249 7.65 -13.16 31.45
N ILE A 250 7.29 -13.23 30.18
CA ILE A 250 7.27 -14.48 29.41
C ILE A 250 8.69 -15.00 29.26
N ALA A 251 9.63 -14.17 28.81
CA ALA A 251 11.04 -14.54 28.68
C ALA A 251 11.64 -15.02 30.01
N ALA A 252 11.33 -14.36 31.13
CA ALA A 252 11.76 -14.79 32.46
C ALA A 252 11.15 -16.15 32.84
N ARG A 253 9.86 -16.36 32.56
CA ARG A 253 9.20 -17.67 32.80
C ARG A 253 9.77 -18.77 31.92
N GLU A 254 10.05 -18.49 30.66
CA GLU A 254 10.68 -19.43 29.73
C GLU A 254 12.09 -19.79 30.20
N ASN A 255 12.88 -18.81 30.66
CA ASN A 255 14.20 -19.09 31.21
C ASN A 255 14.12 -19.97 32.46
N ILE A 256 13.21 -19.68 33.40
CA ILE A 256 12.99 -20.52 34.60
C ILE A 256 12.53 -21.93 34.19
N LEU A 257 11.62 -22.04 33.22
CA LEU A 257 11.14 -23.32 32.71
C LEU A 257 12.31 -24.11 32.12
N ASN A 258 13.14 -23.46 31.31
CA ASN A 258 14.29 -24.10 30.70
C ASN A 258 15.31 -24.53 31.76
N GLU A 259 15.62 -23.69 32.74
CA GLU A 259 16.47 -24.06 33.90
C GLU A 259 15.93 -25.26 34.68
N GLN A 260 14.61 -25.41 34.80
CA GLN A 260 13.98 -26.55 35.47
C GLN A 260 14.02 -27.82 34.61
N PHE A 261 13.78 -27.73 33.31
CA PHE A 261 13.71 -28.89 32.42
C PHE A 261 15.08 -29.36 31.90
N GLU A 262 16.05 -28.48 31.75
CA GLU A 262 17.43 -28.79 31.34
C GLU A 262 18.04 -29.97 32.14
N PRO A 263 18.00 -29.99 33.49
CA PRO A 263 18.52 -31.13 34.25
C PRO A 263 17.70 -32.41 34.05
N LEU A 264 16.37 -32.33 33.95
CA LEU A 264 15.52 -33.50 33.70
C LEU A 264 15.80 -34.10 32.32
N VAL A 265 15.97 -33.27 31.29
CA VAL A 265 16.32 -33.71 29.94
C VAL A 265 17.71 -34.36 29.94
N ARG A 266 18.67 -33.79 30.69
CA ARG A 266 20.00 -34.39 30.85
C ARG A 266 19.93 -35.74 31.55
N GLU A 267 19.16 -35.86 32.64
CA GLU A 267 18.95 -37.10 33.37
C GLU A 267 18.29 -38.17 32.49
N TYR A 268 17.24 -37.79 31.75
CA TYR A 268 16.59 -38.68 30.79
C TYR A 268 17.56 -39.16 29.71
N GLY A 269 18.44 -38.27 29.22
CA GLY A 269 19.52 -38.62 28.30
C GLY A 269 20.47 -39.66 28.90
N THR A 270 20.92 -39.46 30.14
CA THR A 270 21.79 -40.43 30.82
C THR A 270 21.11 -41.78 31.05
N LEU A 271 19.83 -41.79 31.45
CA LEU A 271 19.04 -43.02 31.61
C LEU A 271 18.84 -43.76 30.28
N LEU A 272 18.68 -43.02 29.18
CA LEU A 272 18.57 -43.61 27.84
C LEU A 272 19.90 -44.25 27.41
N ASP A 273 21.02 -43.60 27.69
CA ASP A 273 22.35 -44.17 27.42
C ASP A 273 22.59 -45.43 28.26
N GLU A 274 22.22 -45.42 29.54
CA GLU A 274 22.27 -46.60 30.40
C GLU A 274 21.38 -47.73 29.90
N LEU A 275 20.15 -47.42 29.48
CA LEU A 275 19.22 -48.40 28.90
C LEU A 275 19.79 -49.01 27.61
N ASN A 276 20.37 -48.18 26.73
CA ASN A 276 21.01 -48.65 25.51
C ASN A 276 22.21 -49.56 25.82
N LYS A 277 23.02 -49.20 26.83
CA LYS A 277 24.13 -50.03 27.29
C LYS A 277 23.64 -51.39 27.78
N VAL A 278 22.67 -51.44 28.68
CA VAL A 278 22.10 -52.70 29.19
C VAL A 278 21.44 -53.51 28.08
N THR A 279 20.75 -52.86 27.14
CA THR A 279 20.13 -53.53 25.99
C THR A 279 21.19 -54.17 25.09
N ASN A 280 22.33 -53.51 24.87
CA ASN A 280 23.43 -54.07 24.10
C ASN A 280 24.11 -55.22 24.84
N GLU A 281 24.36 -55.09 26.15
CA GLU A 281 24.88 -56.18 26.99
C GLU A 281 23.95 -57.40 26.97
N TYR A 282 22.63 -57.18 27.07
CA TYR A 282 21.63 -58.24 26.96
C TYR A 282 21.66 -58.92 25.58
N LYS A 283 21.75 -58.15 24.49
CA LYS A 283 21.87 -58.69 23.14
C LYS A 283 23.14 -59.52 22.98
N GLU A 284 24.27 -59.05 23.48
CA GLU A 284 25.55 -59.78 23.43
C GLU A 284 25.48 -61.09 24.22
N VAL A 285 24.94 -61.06 25.44
CA VAL A 285 24.72 -62.27 26.25
C VAL A 285 23.73 -63.21 25.57
N SER A 286 22.65 -62.70 24.97
CA SER A 286 21.67 -63.51 24.23
C SER A 286 22.32 -64.23 23.04
N VAL A 287 23.15 -63.54 22.26
CA VAL A 287 23.94 -64.15 21.19
C VAL A 287 24.88 -65.23 21.76
N GLY A 288 25.61 -64.93 22.84
CA GLY A 288 26.50 -65.91 23.49
C GLY A 288 25.77 -67.12 24.10
N VAL A 289 24.50 -67.01 24.47
CA VAL A 289 23.65 -68.13 24.88
C VAL A 289 23.25 -68.97 23.66
N THR A 290 22.87 -68.34 22.55
CA THR A 290 22.53 -69.07 21.32
C THR A 290 23.72 -69.85 20.76
N GLU A 291 24.92 -69.26 20.76
CA GLU A 291 26.16 -69.95 20.35
C GLU A 291 26.48 -71.15 21.26
N ARG A 292 26.34 -70.99 22.58
CA ARG A 292 26.52 -72.10 23.54
C ARG A 292 25.46 -73.19 23.36
N GLN A 293 24.23 -72.83 23.06
CA GLN A 293 23.16 -73.78 22.76
C GLN A 293 23.46 -74.56 21.48
N GLU A 294 23.99 -73.89 20.45
CA GLU A 294 24.43 -74.53 19.20
C GLU A 294 25.59 -75.50 19.44
N MET A 295 26.63 -75.08 20.17
CA MET A 295 27.73 -75.96 20.56
C MET A 295 27.27 -77.16 21.40
N LEU A 296 26.31 -76.96 22.31
CA LEU A 296 25.74 -78.04 23.11
C LEU A 296 24.97 -79.01 22.22
N ASN A 297 24.15 -78.52 21.29
CA ASN A 297 23.45 -79.37 20.33
C ASN A 297 24.45 -80.17 19.48
N GLU A 298 25.52 -79.55 18.98
CA GLU A 298 26.59 -80.26 18.27
C GLU A 298 27.22 -81.36 19.15
N LEU A 299 27.54 -81.05 20.41
CA LEU A 299 28.13 -82.03 21.32
C LEU A 299 27.15 -83.16 21.61
N THR A 300 25.86 -82.87 21.79
CA THR A 300 24.80 -83.87 21.94
C THR A 300 24.70 -84.76 20.70
N THR A 301 24.76 -84.21 19.49
CA THR A 301 24.79 -85.03 18.27
C THR A 301 26.05 -85.89 18.17
N LYS A 302 27.22 -85.38 18.59
CA LYS A 302 28.47 -86.16 18.66
C LYS A 302 28.34 -87.30 19.67
N VAL A 303 27.74 -87.06 20.83
CA VAL A 303 27.47 -88.08 21.85
C VAL A 303 26.48 -89.13 21.33
N GLU A 304 25.39 -88.73 20.68
CA GLU A 304 24.42 -89.68 20.12
C GLU A 304 25.05 -90.50 18.98
N ASN A 305 25.89 -89.89 18.15
CA ASN A 305 26.66 -90.60 17.12
C ASN A 305 27.64 -91.63 17.74
N ILE A 306 28.35 -91.25 18.82
CA ILE A 306 29.23 -92.18 19.54
C ILE A 306 28.42 -93.30 20.20
N LYS A 307 27.26 -92.98 20.78
CA LYS A 307 26.34 -93.94 21.37
C LYS A 307 25.83 -94.91 20.31
N GLN A 308 25.34 -94.44 19.17
CA GLN A 308 24.91 -95.28 18.05
C GLN A 308 26.06 -96.14 17.49
N ARG A 309 27.27 -95.59 17.39
CA ARG A 309 28.47 -96.35 17.00
C ARG A 309 28.85 -97.41 18.04
N THR A 310 28.63 -97.13 19.32
CA THR A 310 28.88 -98.07 20.41
C THR A 310 27.81 -99.15 20.47
N GLU A 311 26.54 -98.81 20.27
CA GLU A 311 25.41 -99.75 20.18
C GLU A 311 25.54 -100.66 18.95
N SER A 312 25.88 -100.11 17.78
CA SER A 312 26.14 -100.93 16.59
C SER A 312 27.33 -101.87 16.76
N LYS A 313 28.42 -101.41 17.37
CA LYS A 313 29.54 -102.29 17.76
C LYS A 313 29.14 -103.31 18.83
N GLY A 314 28.33 -102.93 19.81
CA GLY A 314 27.82 -103.82 20.85
C GLY A 314 26.91 -104.89 20.26
N SER A 315 26.02 -104.50 19.36
CA SER A 315 25.16 -105.40 18.59
C SER A 315 25.98 -106.31 17.69
N SER A 316 27.01 -105.80 17.00
CA SER A 316 27.90 -106.61 16.17
C SER A 316 28.79 -107.56 17.00
N MET A 317 29.19 -107.16 18.20
CA MET A 317 29.99 -107.99 19.11
C MET A 317 29.12 -109.04 19.82
N ASN A 318 27.83 -108.77 20.00
CA ASN A 318 26.84 -109.71 20.52
C ASN A 318 26.13 -110.50 19.41
N ASP A 319 26.42 -110.22 18.13
CA ASP A 319 25.86 -110.94 17.01
C ASP A 319 26.60 -112.28 16.87
N ASN A 320 26.02 -113.31 17.48
CA ASN A 320 26.49 -114.68 17.37
C ASN A 320 26.12 -115.30 16.00
N SER A 321 25.40 -114.61 15.11
CA SER A 321 24.97 -115.13 13.81
C SER A 321 26.12 -115.61 12.90
N PRO A 322 27.27 -114.91 12.80
CA PRO A 322 28.43 -115.41 12.04
C PRO A 322 28.99 -116.71 12.66
N LEU A 323 29.01 -116.79 13.99
CA LEU A 323 29.46 -117.98 14.71
C LEU A 323 28.51 -119.17 14.50
N VAL A 324 27.20 -118.92 14.53
CA VAL A 324 26.16 -119.92 14.25
C VAL A 324 26.24 -120.38 12.79
N THR A 325 26.50 -119.47 11.86
CA THR A 325 26.66 -119.80 10.43
C THR A 325 27.91 -120.65 10.20
N ALA A 326 29.03 -120.30 10.83
CA ALA A 326 30.25 -121.11 10.79
C ALA A 326 30.01 -122.50 11.39
N LYS A 327 29.32 -122.59 12.54
CA LYS A 327 28.94 -123.87 13.16
C LYS A 327 28.08 -124.73 12.24
N LYS A 328 27.10 -124.13 11.55
CA LYS A 328 26.25 -124.82 10.57
C LYS A 328 27.04 -125.28 9.34
N GLY A 329 28.04 -124.50 8.90
CA GLY A 329 29.00 -124.89 7.86
C GLY A 329 29.85 -126.09 8.27
N VAL A 330 30.32 -126.13 9.52
CA VAL A 330 31.05 -127.28 10.07
C VAL A 330 30.16 -128.53 10.15
N GLU A 331 28.90 -128.39 10.60
CA GLU A 331 27.95 -129.51 10.65
C GLU A 331 27.62 -130.07 9.26
N THR A 332 27.52 -129.21 8.24
CA THR A 332 27.30 -129.65 6.85
C THR A 332 28.52 -130.37 6.29
N LEU A 333 29.74 -129.82 6.47
CA LEU A 333 30.96 -130.54 6.11
C LEU A 333 31.09 -131.89 6.80
N LYS A 334 30.68 -132.00 8.07
CA LYS A 334 30.68 -133.28 8.81
C LYS A 334 29.70 -134.29 8.19
N LYS A 335 28.52 -133.85 7.74
CA LYS A 335 27.58 -134.70 7.01
C LYS A 335 28.12 -135.14 5.66
N ASP A 336 28.74 -134.23 4.90
CA ASP A 336 29.33 -134.53 3.61
C ASP A 336 30.47 -135.55 3.74
N ILE A 337 31.31 -135.45 4.78
CA ILE A 337 32.33 -136.45 5.08
C ILE A 337 31.70 -137.82 5.36
N GLN A 338 30.63 -137.88 6.18
CA GLN A 338 29.93 -139.13 6.44
C GLN A 338 29.33 -139.75 5.18
N GLU A 339 28.79 -138.91 4.28
CA GLU A 339 28.25 -139.37 3.00
C GLU A 339 29.36 -139.90 2.08
N LEU A 340 30.48 -139.17 1.98
CA LEU A 340 31.65 -139.62 1.23
C LEU A 340 32.23 -140.93 1.79
N ASP A 341 32.28 -141.10 3.12
CA ASP A 341 32.69 -142.35 3.74
C ASP A 341 31.74 -143.51 3.37
N PHE A 342 30.43 -143.27 3.34
CA PHE A 342 29.45 -144.26 2.88
C PHE A 342 29.65 -144.61 1.41
N GLN A 343 29.88 -143.62 0.56
CA GLN A 343 30.18 -143.83 -0.86
C GLN A 343 31.48 -144.62 -1.04
N ILE A 344 32.52 -144.33 -0.26
CA ILE A 344 33.78 -145.08 -0.25
C ILE A 344 33.53 -146.53 0.17
N ILE A 345 32.73 -146.79 1.22
CA ILE A 345 32.39 -148.15 1.65
C ILE A 345 31.64 -148.91 0.55
N ILE A 346 30.67 -148.28 -0.11
CA ILE A 346 29.93 -148.90 -1.23
C ILE A 346 30.86 -149.16 -2.42
N LEU A 347 31.73 -148.22 -2.76
CA LEU A 347 32.71 -148.39 -3.85
C LEU A 347 33.72 -149.50 -3.54
N LEU A 348 34.20 -149.58 -2.30
CA LEU A 348 35.04 -150.70 -1.82
C LEU A 348 34.29 -152.03 -1.91
N TRP A 349 33.02 -152.09 -1.48
CA TRP A 349 32.19 -153.29 -1.61
C TRP A 349 31.95 -153.69 -3.07
N LEU A 350 31.72 -152.72 -3.95
CA LEU A 350 31.49 -152.95 -5.38
C LEU A 350 32.78 -153.42 -6.08
N LEU A 351 33.93 -152.90 -5.69
CA LEU A 351 35.24 -153.33 -6.20
C LEU A 351 35.57 -154.75 -5.74
N ILE A 352 35.34 -155.07 -4.45
CA ILE A 352 35.52 -156.41 -3.90
C ILE A 352 34.55 -157.43 -4.55
N SER A 353 33.30 -157.04 -4.79
CA SER A 353 32.31 -157.95 -5.43
C SER A 353 32.57 -158.17 -6.92
N LYS A 354 33.19 -157.22 -7.63
CA LYS A 354 33.55 -157.39 -9.05
C LYS A 354 34.77 -158.29 -9.26
N GLU A 355 35.63 -158.46 -8.26
CA GLU A 355 36.91 -159.15 -8.41
C GLU A 355 36.83 -160.67 -8.13
N ASN A 356 35.75 -161.22 -7.53
CA ASN A 356 35.58 -162.68 -7.34
C ASN A 356 34.11 -163.15 -7.22
N PRO A 357 33.49 -163.79 -8.24
CA PRO A 357 32.12 -164.28 -8.15
C PRO A 357 31.98 -165.74 -7.62
N LYS A 358 33.00 -166.35 -7.00
CA LYS A 358 32.89 -167.67 -6.32
C LYS A 358 33.88 -167.87 -5.16
N SER A 359 33.58 -167.34 -3.97
CA SER A 359 33.92 -167.99 -2.68
C SER A 359 33.33 -167.23 -1.50
N ASN A 360 32.70 -167.98 -0.61
CA ASN A 360 32.13 -167.59 0.67
C ASN A 360 33.24 -167.28 1.70
N ASN A 361 32.93 -166.43 2.69
CA ASN A 361 33.71 -166.04 3.88
C ASN A 361 34.98 -165.22 3.65
N TYR A 362 35.02 -163.96 4.11
CA TYR A 362 36.15 -163.38 4.87
C TYR A 362 35.76 -162.06 5.58
N LEU A 363 35.91 -162.07 6.92
CA LEU A 363 36.31 -160.98 7.82
C LEU A 363 35.26 -159.90 8.18
N VAL A 364 34.78 -159.76 9.42
CA VAL A 364 35.43 -159.94 10.76
C VAL A 364 36.71 -159.10 10.95
N SER A 365 37.01 -158.12 10.08
CA SER A 365 38.16 -157.21 10.31
C SER A 365 37.87 -155.71 10.11
N ALA A 366 36.60 -155.30 10.02
CA ALA A 366 36.24 -153.89 9.88
C ALA A 366 35.71 -153.24 11.17
N GLU A 367 35.44 -154.02 12.23
CA GLU A 367 34.89 -153.49 13.50
C GLU A 367 35.91 -152.73 14.38
N SER A 368 37.19 -152.67 14.01
CA SER A 368 38.25 -152.05 14.85
C SER A 368 38.71 -150.65 14.42
N ARG A 369 37.99 -149.93 13.55
CA ARG A 369 38.36 -148.56 13.17
C ARG A 369 37.30 -147.46 13.35
N MET A 370 36.10 -147.79 13.85
CA MET A 370 35.08 -146.76 14.15
C MET A 370 35.06 -146.28 15.60
N VAL A 371 35.97 -146.79 16.44
CA VAL A 371 36.20 -146.26 17.79
C VAL A 371 37.50 -145.47 17.77
N ASN A 372 37.43 -144.20 17.38
CA ASN A 372 38.29 -143.09 17.82
C ASN A 372 38.20 -141.93 16.84
N THR A 373 37.47 -140.87 17.25
CA THR A 373 37.57 -139.42 16.92
C THR A 373 36.15 -138.85 16.96
N GLU A 374 35.72 -137.83 17.71
CA GLU A 374 36.24 -136.71 18.51
C GLU A 374 34.96 -136.13 19.19
N ALA A 375 34.85 -135.67 20.44
CA ALA A 375 35.72 -134.90 21.34
C ALA A 375 36.27 -133.61 20.74
N TYR A 376 35.41 -132.60 20.55
CA TYR A 376 35.46 -131.27 21.19
C TYR A 376 34.38 -130.35 20.61
#